data_AF-A0A8X7TB28-F1
#
_entry.id   AF-A0A8X7TB28-F1
#
_cell.length_a   1.000
_cell.length_b   1.000
_cell.length_c   1.000
_cell.angle_alpha   90.00
_cell.angle_beta   90.00
_cell.angle_gamma   90.00
#
_symmetry.space_group_name_H-M   'P 1'
#
loop_
_entity.id
_entity.type
_entity.pdbx_description
1 polymer ?
#
loop_
_entity_poly.entity_id
_entity_poly.type
_entity_poly.pdbx_seq_one_letter_code
_entity_poly.pdbx_strand_id
1 'polypeptide(L)'
;MADYASQTVAQLKEVLKERGLSTEGKKADLVARLTESDSSTLGEAAEPTTTSTNAAEPATETPVEAAGATVKESAAVNAQADATEATASTNTTTTTESASNDTTSETKEEKEAPKVLTPEERKSLAVELLNKKIARAEKFGDEAAAEQARKDLNRVSKFGVELGTSLAREIGLVDNKLGDKKHHGRFKGKKFGGKHHRGFKKNNRRN
;
A
#
# COMPACT_ATOMS: atom_id res chain seq x y z
N MET A 1 -27.53 32.07 -2.04
CA MET A 1 -26.39 31.18 -1.75
C MET A 1 -26.69 29.83 -2.37
N ALA A 2 -25.83 29.30 -3.24
CA ALA A 2 -26.00 27.95 -3.76
C ALA A 2 -25.73 26.91 -2.66
N ASP A 3 -26.54 25.85 -2.58
CA ASP A 3 -26.44 24.86 -1.50
C ASP A 3 -25.48 23.72 -1.86
N TYR A 4 -24.19 24.01 -1.77
CA TYR A 4 -23.08 23.10 -2.11
C TYR A 4 -23.00 21.86 -1.19
N ALA A 5 -23.63 21.87 -0.02
CA ALA A 5 -23.61 20.74 0.91
C ALA A 5 -24.27 19.48 0.32
N SER A 6 -25.26 19.68 -0.57
CA SER A 6 -26.01 18.61 -1.25
C SER A 6 -25.22 17.92 -2.37
N GLN A 7 -24.19 18.56 -2.91
CA GLN A 7 -23.43 18.04 -4.05
C GLN A 7 -22.40 16.98 -3.63
N THR A 8 -22.02 16.12 -4.56
CA THR A 8 -20.94 15.14 -4.34
C THR A 8 -19.57 15.79 -4.45
N VAL A 9 -18.53 15.13 -3.93
CA VAL A 9 -17.15 15.63 -4.03
C VAL A 9 -16.70 15.79 -5.47
N ALA A 10 -17.16 14.93 -6.39
CA ALA A 10 -16.85 15.03 -7.81
C ALA A 10 -17.40 16.34 -8.41
N GLN A 11 -18.69 16.61 -8.18
CA GLN A 11 -19.38 17.82 -8.63
C GLN A 11 -18.75 19.09 -8.04
N LEU A 12 -18.44 19.10 -6.74
CA LEU A 12 -17.78 20.23 -6.09
C LEU A 12 -16.40 20.52 -6.71
N LYS A 13 -15.64 19.47 -7.06
CA LYS A 13 -14.35 19.63 -7.74
C LYS A 13 -14.50 20.15 -9.16
N GLU A 14 -15.53 19.76 -9.88
CA GLU A 14 -15.82 20.30 -11.22
C GLU A 14 -16.09 21.81 -11.15
N VAL A 15 -16.97 22.24 -10.24
CA VAL A 15 -17.25 23.67 -10.03
C VAL A 15 -16.00 24.45 -9.60
N LEU A 16 -15.17 23.88 -8.73
CA LEU A 16 -13.91 24.51 -8.33
C LEU A 16 -12.91 24.63 -9.50
N LYS A 17 -12.83 23.63 -10.39
CA LYS A 17 -11.99 23.70 -11.60
C LYS A 17 -12.46 24.78 -12.56
N GLU A 18 -13.78 24.86 -12.80
CA GLU A 18 -14.38 25.89 -13.65
C GLU A 18 -14.07 27.31 -13.14
N ARG A 19 -13.98 27.46 -11.81
CA ARG A 19 -13.64 28.73 -11.15
C ARG A 19 -12.14 28.95 -10.93
N GLY A 20 -11.28 28.01 -11.36
CA GLY A 20 -9.83 28.10 -11.15
C GLY A 20 -9.38 28.03 -9.69
N LEU A 21 -10.21 27.48 -8.80
CA LEU A 21 -9.92 27.33 -7.37
C LEU A 21 -9.31 25.96 -7.06
N SER A 22 -8.59 25.87 -5.94
CA SER A 22 -7.97 24.61 -5.52
C SER A 22 -9.01 23.51 -5.24
N THR A 23 -8.79 22.33 -5.84
CA THR A 23 -9.65 21.14 -5.74
C THR A 23 -9.22 20.16 -4.65
N GLU A 24 -8.20 20.52 -3.87
CA GLU A 24 -7.64 19.67 -2.81
C GLU A 24 -8.32 19.92 -1.47
N GLY A 25 -8.47 18.85 -0.68
CA GLY A 25 -9.06 18.92 0.67
C GLY A 25 -10.28 18.01 0.86
N LYS A 26 -10.88 18.11 2.05
CA LYS A 26 -12.10 17.37 2.41
C LYS A 26 -13.33 18.05 1.81
N LYS A 27 -14.46 17.34 1.76
CA LYS A 27 -15.73 17.88 1.23
C LYS A 27 -16.11 19.23 1.86
N ALA A 28 -15.92 19.37 3.17
CA ALA A 28 -16.20 20.62 3.88
C ALA A 28 -15.35 21.79 3.37
N ASP A 29 -14.06 21.57 3.11
CA ASP A 29 -13.14 22.60 2.61
C ASP A 29 -13.50 23.04 1.19
N LEU A 30 -13.93 22.08 0.35
CA LEU A 30 -14.40 22.38 -1.01
C LEU A 30 -15.67 23.24 -1.00
N VAL A 31 -16.62 22.91 -0.11
CA VAL A 31 -17.84 23.68 0.10
C VAL A 31 -17.51 25.08 0.62
N ALA A 32 -16.66 25.19 1.64
CA ALA A 32 -16.24 26.46 2.22
C ALA A 32 -15.64 27.40 1.17
N ARG A 33 -14.69 26.93 0.34
CA ARG A 33 -14.11 27.74 -0.74
C ARG A 33 -15.13 28.23 -1.76
N LEU A 34 -16.09 27.38 -2.15
CA LEU A 34 -17.16 27.79 -3.07
C LEU A 34 -18.07 28.83 -2.44
N THR A 35 -18.44 28.65 -1.16
CA THR A 35 -19.27 29.63 -0.44
C THR A 35 -18.55 30.94 -0.22
N GLU A 36 -17.26 30.92 0.11
CA GLU A 36 -16.42 32.10 0.28
C GLU A 36 -16.30 32.86 -1.04
N SER A 37 -16.00 32.15 -2.13
CA SER A 37 -15.94 32.73 -3.48
C SER A 37 -17.26 33.35 -3.94
N ASP A 38 -18.40 32.71 -3.66
CA ASP A 38 -19.71 33.31 -3.94
C ASP A 38 -20.00 34.52 -3.06
N SER A 39 -19.63 34.46 -1.78
CA SER A 39 -19.85 35.57 -0.84
C SER A 39 -18.97 36.77 -1.16
N SER A 40 -17.72 36.55 -1.61
CA SER A 40 -16.80 37.60 -2.00
C SER A 40 -17.20 38.23 -3.34
N THR A 41 -17.65 37.43 -4.31
CA THR A 41 -18.15 37.94 -5.59
C THR A 41 -19.47 38.74 -5.46
N LEU A 42 -20.29 38.44 -4.45
CA LEU A 42 -21.50 39.23 -4.14
C LEU A 42 -21.20 40.51 -3.32
N GLY A 43 -20.00 40.64 -2.77
CA GLY A 43 -19.57 41.81 -1.99
C GLY A 43 -18.83 42.89 -2.80
N GLU A 44 -18.37 42.56 -4.02
CA GLU A 44 -17.49 43.42 -4.80
C GLU A 44 -18.26 44.22 -5.87
N ALA A 45 -19.15 45.11 -5.43
CA ALA A 45 -19.70 46.21 -6.25
C ALA A 45 -19.48 47.59 -5.58
N ALA A 46 -18.46 47.71 -4.74
CA ALA A 46 -17.99 48.96 -4.16
C ALA A 46 -16.45 48.99 -4.10
N GLU A 47 -15.84 49.47 -5.18
CA GLU A 47 -14.43 49.93 -5.24
C GLU A 47 -14.09 50.93 -4.11
N PRO A 48 -12.80 51.14 -3.68
CA PRO A 48 -11.65 51.31 -4.58
C PRO A 48 -10.24 50.84 -4.14
N THR A 49 -9.37 50.64 -5.14
CA THR A 49 -7.92 50.95 -5.26
C THR A 49 -6.98 50.87 -4.02
N THR A 50 -5.87 50.12 -4.12
CA THR A 50 -4.48 50.67 -4.05
C THR A 50 -3.40 49.58 -4.25
N THR A 51 -2.64 49.74 -5.34
CA THR A 51 -1.18 49.67 -5.47
C THR A 51 -0.38 48.67 -4.61
N SER A 52 0.25 47.67 -5.25
CA SER A 52 1.67 47.36 -4.98
C SER A 52 2.31 46.59 -6.14
N THR A 53 2.87 47.36 -7.07
CA THR A 53 3.91 46.96 -8.01
C THR A 53 5.16 46.54 -7.21
N ASN A 54 5.72 45.36 -7.45
CA ASN A 54 7.14 45.14 -7.20
C ASN A 54 7.73 44.18 -8.23
N ALA A 55 8.21 44.77 -9.32
CA ALA A 55 9.23 44.22 -10.19
C ALA A 55 10.51 45.01 -9.90
N ALA A 56 11.52 44.35 -9.33
CA ALA A 56 12.90 44.82 -9.29
C ALA A 56 13.84 43.63 -8.97
N GLU A 57 14.28 42.95 -10.02
CA GLU A 57 15.65 42.46 -10.13
C GLU A 57 16.57 43.71 -10.25
N PRO A 58 17.77 43.75 -9.65
CA PRO A 58 18.93 43.22 -10.36
C PRO A 58 20.07 42.65 -9.46
N ALA A 59 21.01 41.98 -10.15
CA ALA A 59 22.42 41.65 -9.90
C ALA A 59 23.13 42.33 -8.70
N THR A 60 24.15 41.75 -8.06
CA THR A 60 25.51 41.56 -8.60
C THR A 60 26.44 40.76 -7.65
N GLU A 61 27.34 39.98 -8.27
CA GLU A 61 28.77 39.80 -7.94
C GLU A 61 29.25 38.87 -6.80
N THR A 62 29.78 37.72 -7.24
CA THR A 62 30.99 37.03 -6.73
C THR A 62 32.17 38.00 -6.58
N PRO A 63 33.13 37.79 -5.64
CA PRO A 63 34.40 37.16 -6.08
C PRO A 63 35.23 36.39 -5.01
N VAL A 64 36.08 35.48 -5.51
CA VAL A 64 37.44 35.02 -5.08
C VAL A 64 37.69 34.49 -3.65
N GLU A 65 38.67 33.65 -3.33
CA GLU A 65 39.56 32.66 -3.94
C GLU A 65 40.52 32.23 -2.80
N ALA A 66 41.09 31.03 -2.90
CA ALA A 66 42.38 30.64 -2.31
C ALA A 66 42.49 30.27 -0.81
N ALA A 67 42.77 28.96 -0.65
CA ALA A 67 43.96 28.41 0.00
C ALA A 67 44.04 28.35 1.53
N GLY A 68 44.17 27.11 2.03
CA GLY A 68 44.55 26.83 3.41
C GLY A 68 44.55 25.35 3.76
N ALA A 69 45.34 24.54 3.05
CA ALA A 69 45.82 23.25 3.56
C ALA A 69 46.75 23.53 4.77
N THR A 70 46.75 22.78 5.87
CA THR A 70 47.40 21.47 5.99
C THR A 70 47.30 21.00 7.46
N VAL A 71 46.82 19.77 7.71
CA VAL A 71 47.58 18.53 8.06
C VAL A 71 48.01 18.47 9.53
N LYS A 72 47.66 17.35 10.19
CA LYS A 72 48.51 16.41 10.97
C LYS A 72 47.73 15.82 12.16
N GLU A 73 47.88 14.57 12.58
CA GLU A 73 48.66 13.42 12.11
C GLU A 73 48.48 12.31 13.16
N SER A 74 48.51 11.05 12.70
CA SER A 74 48.95 9.81 13.39
C SER A 74 48.20 9.37 14.65
N ALA A 75 48.12 8.09 14.98
CA ALA A 75 49.03 6.96 14.76
C ALA A 75 48.22 5.67 15.12
N ALA A 76 48.55 4.42 14.82
CA ALA A 76 49.74 3.76 14.30
C ALA A 76 49.38 2.23 14.22
N VAL A 77 49.72 1.48 13.15
CA VAL A 77 50.90 0.57 13.00
C VAL A 77 50.60 -0.86 13.50
N ASN A 78 51.02 -2.02 12.95
CA ASN A 78 52.15 -2.49 12.11
C ASN A 78 51.68 -3.81 11.42
N ALA A 79 51.93 -4.09 10.14
CA ALA A 79 53.14 -4.63 9.47
C ALA A 79 53.56 -6.09 9.81
N GLN A 80 53.56 -6.94 8.76
CA GLN A 80 54.77 -7.50 8.09
C GLN A 80 54.78 -9.03 7.84
N ALA A 81 55.16 -9.39 6.60
CA ALA A 81 55.97 -10.55 6.14
C ALA A 81 55.33 -11.97 6.16
N ASP A 82 55.64 -12.94 5.28
CA ASP A 82 56.46 -13.09 4.05
C ASP A 82 56.28 -14.56 3.54
N ALA A 83 56.66 -14.84 2.28
CA ALA A 83 57.01 -16.16 1.67
C ALA A 83 55.90 -17.22 1.35
N THR A 84 55.49 -17.36 0.07
CA THR A 84 55.84 -18.44 -0.94
C THR A 84 55.34 -19.86 -0.59
N GLU A 85 54.51 -20.56 -1.39
CA GLU A 85 54.88 -21.23 -2.65
C GLU A 85 53.63 -21.73 -3.44
N ALA A 86 53.68 -21.55 -4.77
CA ALA A 86 53.23 -22.40 -5.91
C ALA A 86 52.07 -23.43 -5.74
N THR A 87 51.06 -23.55 -6.63
CA THR A 87 51.19 -24.03 -8.03
C THR A 87 49.81 -24.11 -8.75
N ALA A 88 49.85 -23.85 -10.07
CA ALA A 88 48.97 -24.32 -11.18
C ALA A 88 47.49 -23.86 -11.26
N SER A 89 47.11 -22.95 -12.18
CA SER A 89 46.80 -23.16 -13.63
C SER A 89 45.53 -24.02 -13.84
N THR A 90 44.48 -23.61 -14.57
CA THR A 90 44.48 -23.22 -16.00
C THR A 90 43.09 -22.68 -16.39
N ASN A 91 43.04 -21.48 -16.99
CA ASN A 91 42.38 -21.12 -18.27
C ASN A 91 41.27 -22.07 -18.81
N THR A 92 40.11 -21.64 -19.32
CA THR A 92 39.88 -20.73 -20.47
C THR A 92 38.39 -20.43 -20.69
N THR A 93 38.11 -19.18 -21.10
CA THR A 93 37.11 -18.70 -22.08
C THR A 93 36.41 -19.73 -22.98
N THR A 94 35.12 -19.52 -23.29
CA THR A 94 34.60 -19.29 -24.66
C THR A 94 33.11 -18.88 -24.62
N THR A 95 32.82 -17.70 -25.19
CA THR A 95 31.49 -17.25 -25.62
C THR A 95 31.39 -17.45 -27.13
N THR A 96 30.16 -17.72 -27.59
CA THR A 96 29.57 -17.43 -28.93
C THR A 96 29.62 -18.46 -30.06
N GLU A 97 28.41 -18.66 -30.61
CA GLU A 97 27.99 -19.13 -31.94
C GLU A 97 28.13 -20.63 -32.29
N SER A 98 27.00 -21.32 -32.45
CA SER A 98 26.45 -21.62 -33.77
C SER A 98 25.09 -22.33 -33.70
N ALA A 99 24.31 -22.15 -34.76
CA ALA A 99 22.93 -22.56 -34.95
C ALA A 99 22.73 -24.09 -35.06
N SER A 100 21.56 -24.57 -34.65
CA SER A 100 20.82 -25.65 -35.33
C SER A 100 19.34 -25.66 -34.95
N ASN A 101 18.56 -26.08 -35.93
CA ASN A 101 17.14 -25.91 -36.20
C ASN A 101 16.29 -27.11 -35.70
N ASP A 102 14.96 -26.90 -35.61
CA ASP A 102 13.88 -27.90 -35.76
C ASP A 102 13.78 -29.06 -34.71
N THR A 103 12.66 -29.68 -34.33
CA THR A 103 11.20 -29.48 -34.41
C THR A 103 10.60 -30.74 -33.76
N THR A 104 9.68 -30.54 -32.81
CA THR A 104 8.46 -31.36 -32.54
C THR A 104 8.54 -32.80 -32.02
N SER A 105 7.79 -33.04 -30.92
CA SER A 105 6.69 -34.05 -30.75
C SER A 105 6.73 -34.66 -29.34
N GLU A 106 5.84 -34.29 -28.40
CA GLU A 106 4.48 -34.86 -28.15
C GLU A 106 4.55 -36.37 -27.79
N THR A 107 3.95 -36.95 -26.74
CA THR A 107 2.57 -36.84 -26.25
C THR A 107 2.44 -37.64 -24.93
N LYS A 108 1.68 -37.14 -23.93
CA LYS A 108 0.62 -37.95 -23.30
C LYS A 108 -0.40 -37.05 -22.58
N GLU A 109 -1.56 -36.93 -23.22
CA GLU A 109 -2.81 -36.35 -22.72
C GLU A 109 -3.36 -37.12 -21.52
N GLU A 110 -4.00 -36.43 -20.57
CA GLU A 110 -5.46 -36.49 -20.35
C GLU A 110 -5.85 -35.92 -18.96
N LYS A 111 -6.44 -34.72 -18.95
CA LYS A 111 -7.70 -34.35 -18.28
C LYS A 111 -7.88 -32.83 -18.31
N GLU A 112 -8.80 -32.39 -19.14
CA GLU A 112 -9.34 -31.04 -19.11
C GLU A 112 -10.05 -30.79 -17.77
N ALA A 113 -9.39 -30.01 -16.92
CA ALA A 113 -9.94 -29.46 -15.69
C ALA A 113 -10.12 -27.94 -15.91
N PRO A 114 -11.12 -27.30 -15.27
CA PRO A 114 -11.47 -25.90 -15.50
C PRO A 114 -10.26 -24.98 -15.30
N LYS A 115 -10.26 -23.78 -15.90
CA LYS A 115 -9.21 -22.76 -15.85
C LYS A 115 -8.91 -22.28 -14.41
N VAL A 116 -8.31 -23.14 -13.59
CA VAL A 116 -7.75 -22.79 -12.30
C VAL A 116 -6.40 -22.14 -12.60
N LEU A 117 -6.19 -20.90 -12.15
CA LEU A 117 -4.91 -20.18 -12.25
C LEU A 117 -3.76 -21.16 -12.04
N THR A 118 -2.75 -21.16 -12.91
CA THR A 118 -1.61 -22.07 -12.75
C THR A 118 -0.92 -21.78 -11.42
N PRO A 119 -0.26 -22.76 -10.77
CA PRO A 119 0.40 -22.53 -9.48
C PRO A 119 1.44 -21.41 -9.53
N GLU A 120 2.04 -21.16 -10.69
CA GLU A 120 3.00 -20.08 -10.92
C GLU A 120 2.32 -18.72 -11.02
N GLU A 121 1.22 -18.62 -11.75
CA GLU A 121 0.38 -17.41 -11.81
C GLU A 121 -0.12 -17.02 -10.41
N ARG A 122 -0.48 -18.00 -9.56
CA ARG A 122 -0.90 -17.71 -8.18
C ARG A 122 0.24 -17.09 -7.37
N LYS A 123 1.45 -17.62 -7.53
CA LYS A 123 2.64 -17.10 -6.83
C LYS A 123 2.97 -15.69 -7.29
N SER A 124 2.94 -15.41 -8.60
CA SER A 124 3.26 -14.08 -9.12
C SER A 124 2.24 -13.03 -8.66
N LEU A 125 0.95 -13.33 -8.75
CA LEU A 125 -0.12 -12.45 -8.27
C LEU A 125 -0.01 -12.18 -6.76
N ALA A 126 0.31 -13.20 -5.97
CA ALA A 126 0.52 -13.06 -4.54
C ALA A 126 1.74 -12.20 -4.20
N VAL A 127 2.87 -12.41 -4.88
CA VAL A 127 4.07 -11.60 -4.68
C VAL A 127 3.81 -10.14 -5.05
N GLU A 128 3.12 -9.87 -6.15
CA GLU A 128 2.76 -8.51 -6.55
C GLU A 128 1.87 -7.82 -5.50
N LEU A 129 0.85 -8.53 -4.99
CA LEU A 129 -0.04 -8.02 -3.95
C LEU A 129 0.73 -7.73 -2.65
N LEU A 130 1.58 -8.66 -2.21
CA LEU A 130 2.39 -8.48 -1.01
C LEU A 130 3.36 -7.31 -1.12
N ASN A 131 4.02 -7.14 -2.26
CA ASN A 131 4.89 -5.98 -2.51
C ASN A 131 4.11 -4.66 -2.43
N LYS A 132 2.88 -4.61 -2.99
CA LYS A 132 2.00 -3.44 -2.86
C LYS A 132 1.60 -3.18 -1.41
N LYS A 133 1.32 -4.23 -0.63
CA LYS A 133 1.01 -4.11 0.80
C LYS A 133 2.19 -3.58 1.61
N ILE A 134 3.40 -4.08 1.35
CA ILE A 134 4.63 -3.59 1.99
C ILE A 134 4.83 -2.10 1.68
N ALA A 135 4.82 -1.74 0.40
CA ALA A 135 5.02 -0.35 -0.01
C ALA A 135 3.95 0.60 0.54
N ARG A 136 2.69 0.14 0.64
CA ARG A 136 1.63 0.91 1.27
C ARG A 136 1.88 1.03 2.77
N ALA A 137 2.10 -0.07 3.46
CA ALA A 137 2.31 -0.09 4.90
C ALA A 137 3.49 0.82 5.31
N GLU A 138 4.60 0.77 4.57
CA GLU A 138 5.75 1.67 4.76
C GLU A 138 5.39 3.15 4.51
N LYS A 139 4.63 3.45 3.45
CA LYS A 139 4.16 4.82 3.18
C LYS A 139 3.26 5.39 4.27
N PHE A 140 2.47 4.54 4.92
CA PHE A 140 1.53 4.94 5.97
C PHE A 140 2.09 4.75 7.40
N GLY A 141 3.31 4.21 7.55
CA GLY A 141 3.95 3.96 8.84
C GLY A 141 3.36 2.79 9.64
N ASP A 142 2.70 1.83 8.98
CA ASP A 142 2.18 0.62 9.61
C ASP A 142 3.23 -0.51 9.58
N GLU A 143 4.16 -0.46 10.53
CA GLU A 143 5.28 -1.41 10.61
C GLU A 143 4.80 -2.85 10.84
N ALA A 144 3.75 -3.05 11.65
CA ALA A 144 3.20 -4.37 11.93
C ALA A 144 2.65 -5.04 10.67
N ALA A 145 1.90 -4.29 9.85
CA ALA A 145 1.41 -4.80 8.57
C ALA A 145 2.54 -5.07 7.57
N ALA A 146 3.57 -4.22 7.53
CA ALA A 146 4.73 -4.41 6.66
C ALA A 146 5.50 -5.69 7.02
N GLU A 147 5.76 -5.93 8.30
CA GLU A 147 6.43 -7.15 8.76
C GLU A 147 5.64 -8.42 8.42
N GLN A 148 4.31 -8.40 8.63
CA GLN A 148 3.47 -9.54 8.32
C GLN A 148 3.51 -9.85 6.82
N ALA A 149 3.42 -8.82 5.96
CA ALA A 149 3.50 -8.98 4.52
C ALA A 149 4.88 -9.50 4.07
N ARG A 150 5.97 -9.07 4.71
CA ARG A 150 7.33 -9.61 4.45
C ARG A 150 7.44 -11.09 4.84
N LYS A 151 6.84 -11.50 5.96
CA LYS A 151 6.79 -12.91 6.39
C LYS A 151 5.99 -13.76 5.40
N ASP A 152 4.83 -13.26 4.96
CA ASP A 152 4.01 -13.94 3.97
C ASP A 152 4.73 -14.05 2.61
N LEU A 153 5.51 -13.05 2.21
CA LEU A 153 6.34 -13.10 0.99
C LEU A 153 7.34 -14.24 1.06
N ASN A 154 8.05 -14.36 2.19
CA ASN A 154 9.00 -15.45 2.43
C ASN A 154 8.34 -16.83 2.46
N ARG A 155 7.08 -16.94 2.91
CA ARG A 155 6.32 -18.18 2.86
C ARG A 155 5.91 -18.51 1.44
N VAL A 156 5.39 -17.53 0.70
CA VAL A 156 4.94 -17.70 -0.69
C VAL A 156 6.11 -18.04 -1.61
N SER A 157 7.30 -17.49 -1.39
CA SER A 157 8.49 -17.85 -2.17
C SER A 157 8.89 -19.32 -1.96
N LYS A 158 8.84 -19.81 -0.71
CA LYS A 158 9.20 -21.19 -0.36
C LYS A 158 8.14 -22.21 -0.74
N PHE A 159 6.88 -21.94 -0.41
CA PHE A 159 5.79 -22.92 -0.44
C PHE A 159 4.67 -22.56 -1.42
N GLY A 160 4.60 -21.33 -1.89
CA GLY A 160 3.49 -20.82 -2.70
C GLY A 160 2.27 -20.39 -1.89
N VAL A 161 1.14 -20.23 -2.56
CA VAL A 161 -0.11 -19.75 -1.96
C VAL A 161 -1.04 -20.92 -1.68
N GLU A 162 -1.34 -21.15 -0.40
CA GLU A 162 -2.29 -22.17 0.05
C GLU A 162 -3.73 -21.65 0.05
N LEU A 163 -4.66 -22.46 -0.46
CA LEU A 163 -6.09 -22.15 -0.60
C LEU A 163 -6.77 -21.72 0.72
N GLY A 164 -6.31 -22.20 1.88
CA GLY A 164 -6.90 -21.87 3.18
C GLY A 164 -6.52 -20.48 3.72
N THR A 165 -5.52 -19.84 3.14
CA THR A 165 -4.97 -18.57 3.65
C THR A 165 -5.84 -17.37 3.31
N SER A 166 -5.74 -16.30 4.09
CA SER A 166 -6.34 -15.00 3.74
C SER A 166 -5.86 -14.51 2.38
N LEU A 167 -4.58 -14.73 2.08
CA LEU A 167 -3.93 -14.35 0.83
C LEU A 167 -4.60 -15.01 -0.38
N ALA A 168 -4.94 -16.31 -0.31
CA ALA A 168 -5.65 -17.00 -1.38
C ALA A 168 -7.03 -16.38 -1.71
N ARG A 169 -7.71 -15.84 -0.71
CA ARG A 169 -9.02 -15.19 -0.90
C ARG A 169 -8.84 -13.84 -1.59
N GLU A 170 -7.82 -13.08 -1.18
CA GLU A 170 -7.49 -11.79 -1.76
C GLU A 170 -7.06 -11.88 -3.23
N ILE A 171 -6.31 -12.91 -3.62
CA ILE A 171 -5.95 -13.15 -5.03
C ILE A 171 -7.12 -13.74 -5.86
N GLY A 172 -8.29 -13.96 -5.26
CA GLY A 172 -9.47 -14.48 -5.94
C GLY A 172 -9.43 -15.98 -6.22
N LEU A 173 -8.53 -16.71 -5.55
CA LEU A 173 -8.39 -18.16 -5.72
C LEU A 173 -9.44 -18.95 -4.93
N VAL A 174 -9.93 -18.37 -3.84
CA VAL A 174 -11.04 -18.89 -3.04
C VAL A 174 -12.05 -17.79 -2.87
N ASP A 175 -13.34 -18.14 -2.88
CA ASP A 175 -14.41 -17.20 -2.64
C ASP A 175 -14.17 -16.42 -1.33
N ASN A 176 -14.10 -15.09 -1.45
CA ASN A 176 -14.06 -14.17 -0.31
C ASN A 176 -15.31 -14.24 0.59
N LYS A 177 -16.34 -14.99 0.17
CA LYS A 177 -17.54 -15.30 0.94
C LYS A 177 -17.26 -16.40 1.96
N LEU A 178 -16.61 -16.07 3.07
CA LEU A 178 -16.61 -16.95 4.23
C LEU A 178 -17.62 -16.50 5.28
N GLY A 179 -18.40 -17.44 5.79
CA GLY A 179 -19.01 -17.36 7.12
C GLY A 179 -20.44 -16.85 7.21
N ASP A 180 -20.94 -16.06 6.26
CA ASP A 180 -22.34 -15.60 6.26
C ASP A 180 -23.34 -16.67 5.76
N LYS A 181 -23.04 -17.97 5.97
CA LYS A 181 -24.13 -18.85 6.41
C LYS A 181 -24.48 -18.40 7.82
N LYS A 182 -25.17 -17.25 7.90
CA LYS A 182 -26.11 -16.99 8.97
C LYS A 182 -26.85 -18.30 9.19
N HIS A 183 -26.57 -18.96 10.30
CA HIS A 183 -27.50 -19.90 10.90
C HIS A 183 -28.75 -19.11 11.32
N HIS A 184 -29.46 -18.53 10.35
CA HIS A 184 -30.82 -18.01 10.50
C HIS A 184 -31.86 -19.12 10.29
N GLY A 185 -31.40 -20.36 10.19
CA GLY A 185 -32.21 -21.56 10.31
C GLY A 185 -32.66 -21.82 11.75
N ARG A 186 -33.64 -21.04 12.22
CA ARG A 186 -34.69 -21.44 13.16
C ARG A 186 -34.28 -22.32 14.36
N PHE A 187 -33.76 -21.70 15.42
CA PHE A 187 -34.08 -22.14 16.79
C PHE A 187 -35.00 -21.12 17.50
N LYS A 188 -36.03 -20.67 16.79
CA LYS A 188 -37.19 -20.00 17.42
C LYS A 188 -38.26 -21.06 17.67
N GLY A 189 -38.34 -21.54 18.91
CA GLY A 189 -39.54 -22.21 19.42
C GLY A 189 -39.38 -23.67 19.85
N LYS A 190 -38.49 -23.96 20.80
CA LYS A 190 -38.91 -24.88 21.88
C LYS A 190 -39.31 -24.00 23.07
N LYS A 191 -40.59 -23.62 23.08
CA LYS A 191 -41.26 -23.22 24.31
C LYS A 191 -41.13 -24.41 25.26
N PHE A 192 -40.20 -24.36 26.20
CA PHE A 192 -40.36 -25.11 27.45
C PHE A 192 -41.51 -24.47 28.22
N GLY A 193 -42.72 -24.74 27.75
CA GLY A 193 -43.94 -24.63 28.52
C GLY A 193 -43.95 -25.77 29.54
N GLY A 194 -43.13 -25.64 30.58
CA GLY A 194 -43.08 -26.54 31.73
C GLY A 194 -43.48 -25.77 32.97
N LYS A 195 -44.78 -25.64 33.19
CA LYS A 195 -45.38 -24.99 34.35
C LYS A 195 -45.24 -25.89 35.57
N HIS A 196 -44.25 -25.65 36.44
CA HIS A 196 -44.25 -26.08 37.84
C HIS A 196 -43.55 -24.99 38.67
N HIS A 197 -44.26 -24.07 39.33
CA HIS A 197 -44.71 -24.22 40.72
C HIS A 197 -43.62 -24.80 41.65
N ARG A 198 -42.88 -23.93 42.34
CA ARG A 198 -43.04 -23.69 43.79
C ARG A 198 -41.95 -22.71 44.28
N GLY A 199 -42.38 -21.72 45.06
CA GLY A 199 -41.55 -20.61 45.50
C GLY A 199 -40.39 -21.05 46.38
N PHE A 200 -39.19 -20.63 45.99
CA PHE A 200 -38.08 -20.51 46.92
C PHE A 200 -38.23 -19.17 47.66
N LYS A 201 -39.17 -19.16 48.60
CA LYS A 201 -39.41 -18.04 49.50
C LYS A 201 -38.16 -17.91 50.37
N LYS A 202 -37.50 -16.75 50.28
CA LYS A 202 -36.40 -16.29 51.15
C LYS A 202 -36.67 -16.66 52.61
N ASN A 203 -35.98 -17.66 53.16
CA ASN A 203 -35.84 -17.81 54.60
C ASN A 203 -34.64 -16.98 55.06
N ASN A 204 -34.88 -15.68 55.18
CA ASN A 204 -34.14 -14.83 56.09
C ASN A 204 -34.78 -15.00 57.48
N ARG A 205 -34.23 -15.89 58.31
CA ARG A 205 -34.60 -16.01 59.74
C ARG A 205 -33.44 -16.59 60.56
N ARG A 206 -32.72 -15.68 61.21
CA ARG A 206 -32.10 -15.76 62.56
C ARG A 206 -31.74 -17.16 63.09
N ASN A 207 -30.45 -17.42 63.28
CA ASN A 207 -29.76 -17.31 64.58
C ASN A 207 -28.24 -17.32 64.37
#